data_AF-A0A6B7PWH4-F1
#
_entry.id   AF-A0A6B7PWH4-F1
#
_cell.length_a   1.000
_cell.length_b   1.000
_cell.length_c   1.000
_cell.angle_alpha   90.00
_cell.angle_beta   90.00
_cell.angle_gamma   90.00
#
_symmetry.space_group_name_H-M   'P 1'
#
loop_
_entity.id
_entity.type
_entity.pdbx_description
1 polymer ?
#
loop_
_entity_poly.entity_id
_entity_poly.type
_entity_poly.pdbx_seq_one_letter_code
_entity_poly.pdbx_strand_id
1 'polypeptide(L)'
;MQHFQKAAVDRTDRQAMISFLAGHYRYDTMNSWNRATSYAHCVKIHALGLDREQTEKAFELLNVDYWDDLSLVIEDFVVEMNGEFTISSNGRSSGYLVLMKSQWESTGYQSYCKSCSQRNYQACTEGNNRCGRCGAEGDAGRFNFQHPPRTLRVSGQALDQDEDFNEWSLDRLANRVEVVEAFDNACDNIRSTFIDMLSLNVVEETVLIPQKRYVLKSA
;
A
#
# COMPACT_ATOMS: atom_id res chain seq x y z
N MET A 1 6.44 -16.60 -11.27
CA MET A 1 6.73 -17.91 -10.63
C MET A 1 6.28 -17.78 -9.19
N GLN A 2 5.40 -18.67 -8.70
CA GLN A 2 4.86 -18.58 -7.34
C GLN A 2 5.97 -18.80 -6.31
N HIS A 3 6.15 -17.84 -5.41
CA HIS A 3 7.11 -17.91 -4.32
C HIS A 3 6.40 -17.89 -2.97
N PHE A 4 5.36 -17.06 -2.85
CA PHE A 4 4.52 -16.97 -1.65
C PHE A 4 3.23 -17.77 -1.79
N GLN A 5 2.56 -17.66 -2.94
CA GLN A 5 1.34 -18.40 -3.22
C GLN A 5 1.62 -19.90 -3.23
N LYS A 6 0.81 -20.64 -2.44
CA LYS A 6 0.78 -22.11 -2.48
C LYS A 6 -0.34 -22.59 -3.41
N ALA A 7 -0.40 -23.90 -3.65
CA ALA A 7 -1.52 -24.48 -4.38
C ALA A 7 -2.86 -24.05 -3.79
N ALA A 8 -3.83 -23.76 -4.68
CA ALA A 8 -5.16 -23.31 -4.28
C ALA A 8 -5.79 -24.27 -3.26
N VAL A 9 -6.39 -23.70 -2.22
CA VAL A 9 -6.98 -24.46 -1.12
C VAL A 9 -8.39 -24.92 -1.51
N ASP A 10 -8.71 -26.18 -1.28
CA ASP A 10 -10.08 -26.68 -1.45
C ASP A 10 -11.01 -26.02 -0.41
N ARG A 11 -11.83 -25.09 -0.87
CA ARG A 11 -12.77 -24.32 -0.03
C ARG A 11 -13.99 -25.13 0.42
N THR A 12 -14.12 -26.39 -0.01
CA THR A 12 -15.13 -27.32 0.49
C THR A 12 -14.60 -28.19 1.64
N ASP A 13 -13.28 -28.29 1.79
CA ASP A 13 -12.63 -29.00 2.90
C ASP A 13 -12.33 -28.05 4.06
N ARG A 14 -13.13 -28.16 5.12
CA ARG A 14 -12.93 -27.39 6.36
C ARG A 14 -11.51 -27.51 6.91
N GLN A 15 -10.97 -28.73 6.96
CA GLN A 15 -9.68 -28.96 7.59
C GLN A 15 -8.56 -28.38 6.75
N ALA A 16 -8.67 -28.42 5.42
CA ALA A 16 -7.74 -27.75 4.52
C ALA A 16 -7.73 -26.21 4.74
N MET A 17 -8.90 -25.59 4.80
CA MET A 17 -9.04 -24.15 5.07
C MET A 17 -8.46 -23.75 6.44
N ILE A 18 -8.82 -24.49 7.51
CA ILE A 18 -8.30 -24.22 8.86
C ILE A 18 -6.77 -24.36 8.89
N SER A 19 -6.24 -25.42 8.29
CA SER A 19 -4.80 -25.68 8.29
C SER A 19 -4.03 -24.61 7.51
N PHE A 20 -4.61 -24.12 6.41
CA PHE A 20 -4.05 -23.00 5.65
C PHE A 20 -4.00 -21.71 6.47
N LEU A 21 -5.13 -21.30 7.06
CA LEU A 21 -5.22 -20.05 7.83
C LEU A 21 -4.37 -20.08 9.11
N ALA A 22 -4.48 -21.15 9.90
CA ALA A 22 -3.75 -21.29 11.15
C ALA A 22 -2.24 -21.49 10.95
N GLY A 23 -1.85 -22.13 9.84
CA GLY A 23 -0.46 -22.40 9.49
C GLY A 23 0.25 -21.28 8.74
N HIS A 24 -0.45 -20.22 8.35
CA HIS A 24 0.14 -19.11 7.61
C HIS A 24 1.12 -18.31 8.48
N TYR A 25 2.24 -17.87 7.91
CA TYR A 25 3.20 -17.04 8.63
C TYR A 25 2.58 -15.70 9.06
N ARG A 26 2.98 -15.20 10.22
CA ARG A 26 2.42 -13.98 10.81
C ARG A 26 3.52 -13.02 11.24
N TYR A 27 3.23 -11.73 11.15
CA TYR A 27 4.11 -10.67 11.62
C TYR A 27 3.33 -9.56 12.31
N ASP A 28 4.02 -8.73 13.08
CA ASP A 28 3.43 -7.60 13.80
C ASP A 28 2.83 -6.58 12.81
N THR A 29 1.60 -6.17 13.07
CA THR A 29 0.84 -5.17 12.28
C THR A 29 1.37 -3.74 12.45
N MET A 30 2.13 -3.48 13.52
CA MET A 30 2.92 -2.25 13.67
C MET A 30 4.28 -2.55 14.28
N ASN A 31 4.28 -3.13 15.48
CA ASN A 31 5.49 -3.44 16.24
C ASN A 31 5.18 -4.47 17.34
N SER A 32 6.20 -5.08 17.91
CA SER A 32 6.01 -6.14 18.91
C SER A 32 5.33 -5.68 20.21
N TRP A 33 5.35 -4.38 20.53
CA TRP A 33 4.69 -3.87 21.74
C TRP A 33 3.18 -3.74 21.59
N ASN A 34 2.64 -3.68 20.36
CA ASN A 34 1.20 -3.66 20.12
C ASN A 34 0.54 -5.04 20.25
N ARG A 35 1.34 -6.11 20.32
CA ARG A 35 0.91 -7.53 20.45
C ARG A 35 -0.16 -7.95 19.43
N ALA A 36 -0.18 -7.31 18.27
CA ALA A 36 -1.17 -7.52 17.24
C ALA A 36 -0.48 -7.97 15.95
N THR A 37 -0.82 -9.18 15.49
CA THR A 37 -0.24 -9.81 14.32
C THR A 37 -1.28 -10.02 13.22
N SER A 38 -0.78 -10.17 11.99
CA SER A 38 -1.58 -10.54 10.82
C SER A 38 -0.78 -11.46 9.90
N TYR A 39 -1.45 -12.02 8.89
CA TYR A 39 -0.85 -12.77 7.80
C TYR A 39 0.26 -11.94 7.13
N ALA A 40 1.42 -12.56 6.90
CA ALA A 40 2.59 -11.86 6.40
C ALA A 40 3.51 -12.74 5.55
N HIS A 41 4.37 -12.08 4.77
CA HIS A 41 5.46 -12.70 4.03
C HIS A 41 6.78 -11.97 4.30
N CYS A 42 7.88 -12.74 4.41
CA CYS A 42 9.22 -12.18 4.55
C CYS A 42 9.75 -11.80 3.16
N VAL A 43 10.01 -10.51 2.95
CA VAL A 43 10.52 -9.96 1.68
C VAL A 43 11.95 -9.44 1.76
N LYS A 44 12.69 -9.83 2.81
CA LYS A 44 14.12 -9.54 2.90
C LYS A 44 14.85 -10.19 1.72
N ILE A 45 15.79 -9.48 1.09
CA ILE A 45 16.54 -9.90 -0.11
C ILE A 45 16.97 -11.38 -0.07
N HIS A 46 17.59 -11.82 1.04
CA HIS A 46 18.06 -13.20 1.22
C HIS A 46 16.96 -14.29 1.22
N ALA A 47 15.68 -13.91 1.31
CA ALA A 47 14.52 -14.79 1.39
C ALA A 47 13.71 -14.82 0.09
N LEU A 48 13.98 -13.92 -0.86
CA LEU A 48 13.20 -13.77 -2.11
C LEU A 48 13.53 -14.82 -3.19
N GLY A 49 14.44 -15.75 -2.91
CA GLY A 49 14.89 -16.76 -3.87
C GLY A 49 15.61 -16.16 -5.07
N LEU A 50 16.34 -15.05 -4.87
CA LEU A 50 17.17 -14.42 -5.89
C LEU A 50 18.46 -15.22 -6.09
N ASP A 51 18.96 -15.23 -7.33
CA ASP A 51 20.33 -15.68 -7.58
C ASP A 51 21.37 -14.65 -7.12
N ARG A 52 22.65 -14.97 -7.30
CA ARG A 52 23.74 -14.10 -6.86
C ARG A 52 23.73 -12.74 -7.58
N GLU A 53 23.54 -12.72 -8.89
CA GLU A 53 23.57 -11.50 -9.69
C GLU A 53 22.37 -10.61 -9.33
N GLN A 54 21.19 -11.21 -9.23
CA GLN A 54 19.97 -10.54 -8.77
C GLN A 54 20.13 -9.99 -7.35
N THR A 55 20.79 -10.72 -6.46
CA THR A 55 21.06 -10.25 -5.09
C THR A 55 21.94 -9.00 -5.08
N GLU A 56 23.01 -8.98 -5.88
CA GLU A 56 23.91 -7.82 -6.01
C GLU A 56 23.13 -6.60 -6.54
N LYS A 57 22.34 -6.77 -7.61
CA LYS A 57 21.49 -5.70 -8.15
C LYS A 57 20.40 -5.24 -7.19
N ALA A 58 19.82 -6.15 -6.42
CA ALA A 58 18.81 -5.80 -5.42
C ALA A 58 19.38 -4.85 -4.36
N PHE A 59 20.64 -5.02 -3.96
CA PHE A 59 21.32 -4.08 -3.06
C PHE A 59 21.60 -2.72 -3.71
N GLU A 60 21.89 -2.68 -5.01
CA GLU A 60 22.04 -1.42 -5.75
C GLU A 60 20.72 -0.65 -5.81
N LEU A 61 19.61 -1.35 -6.09
CA LEU A 61 18.26 -0.78 -6.19
C LEU A 61 17.79 -0.11 -4.88
N LEU A 62 18.29 -0.55 -3.72
CA LEU A 62 18.01 0.10 -2.43
C LEU A 62 18.47 1.57 -2.34
N ASN A 63 19.29 2.05 -3.29
CA ASN A 63 19.71 3.45 -3.36
C ASN A 63 18.72 4.34 -4.16
N VAL A 64 17.66 3.76 -4.70
CA VAL A 64 16.63 4.45 -5.49
C VAL A 64 15.30 4.36 -4.75
N ASP A 65 14.43 5.36 -4.93
CA ASP A 65 13.03 5.25 -4.50
C ASP A 65 12.23 4.46 -5.54
N TYR A 66 12.11 3.15 -5.33
CA TYR A 66 11.42 2.22 -6.23
C TYR A 66 9.99 1.88 -5.76
N TRP A 67 9.51 2.49 -4.68
CA TRP A 67 8.22 2.15 -4.09
C TRP A 67 7.03 2.61 -4.92
N ASP A 68 7.18 3.64 -5.75
CA ASP A 68 6.10 4.14 -6.63
C ASP A 68 5.58 3.02 -7.54
N ASP A 69 6.46 2.25 -8.18
CA ASP A 69 6.07 1.14 -9.05
C ASP A 69 5.43 -0.02 -8.26
N LEU A 70 5.94 -0.32 -7.06
CA LEU A 70 5.36 -1.37 -6.21
C LEU A 70 4.01 -0.96 -5.61
N SER A 71 3.79 0.34 -5.42
CA SER A 71 2.55 0.87 -4.85
C SER A 71 1.34 0.59 -5.74
N LEU A 72 1.52 0.55 -7.07
CA LEU A 72 0.45 0.22 -8.02
C LEU A 72 -0.11 -1.19 -7.79
N VAL A 73 0.75 -2.17 -7.49
CA VAL A 73 0.31 -3.54 -7.19
C VAL A 73 -0.49 -3.59 -5.88
N ILE A 74 -0.12 -2.77 -4.90
CA ILE A 74 -0.87 -2.65 -3.64
C ILE A 74 -2.22 -1.96 -3.89
N GLU A 75 -2.26 -0.94 -4.75
CA GLU A 75 -3.50 -0.26 -5.14
C GLU A 75 -4.48 -1.20 -5.86
N ASP A 76 -3.98 -2.04 -6.78
CA ASP A 76 -4.78 -3.06 -7.45
C ASP A 76 -5.40 -4.04 -6.43
N PHE A 77 -4.61 -4.52 -5.46
CA PHE A 77 -5.11 -5.36 -4.38
C PHE A 77 -6.16 -4.65 -3.52
N VAL A 78 -5.96 -3.37 -3.19
CA VAL A 78 -6.94 -2.57 -2.43
C VAL A 78 -8.25 -2.45 -3.20
N VAL A 79 -8.20 -2.25 -4.52
CA VAL A 79 -9.39 -2.19 -5.37
C VAL A 79 -10.09 -3.54 -5.41
N GLU A 80 -9.35 -4.64 -5.60
CA GLU A 80 -9.86 -6.01 -5.59
C GLU A 80 -10.59 -6.33 -4.27
N MET A 81 -10.04 -5.89 -3.15
CA MET A 81 -10.60 -6.07 -1.81
C MET A 81 -11.62 -5.00 -1.40
N ASN A 82 -12.08 -4.16 -2.33
CA ASN A 82 -13.02 -3.06 -2.08
C ASN A 82 -12.59 -2.08 -0.95
N GLY A 83 -11.29 -1.99 -0.68
CA GLY A 83 -10.70 -1.19 0.39
C GLY A 83 -10.79 -1.79 1.79
N GLU A 84 -11.36 -2.98 1.98
CA GLU A 84 -11.44 -3.66 3.29
C GLU A 84 -10.06 -4.15 3.77
N PHE A 85 -9.17 -4.39 2.82
CA PHE A 85 -7.80 -4.83 3.07
C PHE A 85 -6.78 -4.07 2.24
N THR A 86 -5.56 -3.97 2.77
CA THR A 86 -4.39 -3.43 2.10
C THR A 86 -3.14 -4.18 2.55
N ILE A 87 -1.99 -3.85 1.95
CA ILE A 87 -0.69 -4.44 2.26
C ILE A 87 0.20 -3.34 2.82
N SER A 88 0.86 -3.61 3.95
CA SER A 88 1.81 -2.68 4.56
C SER A 88 3.20 -3.32 4.66
N SER A 89 4.24 -2.50 4.45
CA SER A 89 5.62 -2.90 4.64
C SER A 89 6.04 -2.67 6.09
N ASN A 90 6.31 -3.74 6.84
CA ASN A 90 6.59 -3.68 8.27
C ASN A 90 7.97 -4.25 8.63
N GLY A 91 8.36 -4.00 9.88
CA GLY A 91 9.59 -4.50 10.47
C GLY A 91 10.83 -3.69 10.11
N ARG A 92 11.99 -4.10 10.64
CA ARG A 92 13.26 -3.43 10.36
C ARG A 92 13.58 -3.54 8.86
N SER A 93 13.91 -2.40 8.27
CA SER A 93 14.19 -2.27 6.82
C SER A 93 13.02 -2.71 5.93
N SER A 94 11.78 -2.58 6.41
CA SER A 94 10.57 -2.93 5.65
C SER A 94 10.58 -4.37 5.13
N GLY A 95 11.18 -5.30 5.89
CA GLY A 95 11.45 -6.67 5.44
C GLY A 95 10.25 -7.62 5.43
N TYR A 96 9.04 -7.14 5.70
CA TYR A 96 7.82 -7.95 5.70
C TYR A 96 6.69 -7.21 5.00
N LEU A 97 5.93 -7.94 4.18
CA LEU A 97 4.61 -7.50 3.71
C LEU A 97 3.55 -8.09 4.62
N VAL A 98 2.63 -7.27 5.12
CA VAL A 98 1.63 -7.66 6.11
C VAL A 98 0.26 -7.28 5.59
N LEU A 99 -0.68 -8.22 5.64
CA LEU A 99 -2.09 -7.98 5.32
C LEU A 99 -2.73 -7.13 6.41
N MET A 100 -3.31 -5.99 6.05
CA MET A 100 -3.86 -5.02 7.01
C MET A 100 -5.33 -4.80 6.75
N LYS A 101 -6.13 -4.66 7.81
CA LYS A 101 -7.50 -4.13 7.67
C LYS A 101 -7.44 -2.67 7.26
N SER A 102 -8.32 -2.27 6.36
CA SER A 102 -8.48 -0.89 5.95
C SER A 102 -9.94 -0.54 5.69
N GLN A 103 -10.21 0.75 5.49
CA GLN A 103 -11.49 1.23 5.03
C GLN A 103 -11.33 2.55 4.28
N TRP A 104 -12.16 2.77 3.27
CA TRP A 104 -12.25 4.07 2.61
C TRP A 104 -12.95 5.09 3.50
N GLU A 105 -12.28 6.20 3.77
CA GLU A 105 -12.83 7.32 4.50
C GLU A 105 -12.97 8.55 3.61
N SER A 106 -14.10 9.24 3.73
CA SER A 106 -14.27 10.53 3.08
C SER A 106 -13.26 11.51 3.65
N THR A 107 -12.55 12.21 2.77
CA THR A 107 -11.68 13.31 3.19
C THR A 107 -12.47 14.56 3.60
N GLY A 108 -13.78 14.58 3.38
CA GLY A 108 -14.66 15.73 3.63
C GLY A 108 -14.55 16.84 2.58
N TYR A 109 -13.61 16.79 1.65
CA TYR A 109 -13.50 17.78 0.58
C TYR A 109 -14.62 17.64 -0.43
N GLN A 110 -15.28 18.75 -0.73
CA GLN A 110 -16.44 18.80 -1.63
C GLN A 110 -16.16 19.58 -2.93
N SER A 111 -15.19 20.49 -2.92
CA SER A 111 -14.79 21.26 -4.09
C SER A 111 -13.29 21.49 -4.19
N TYR A 112 -12.81 21.87 -5.36
CA TYR A 112 -11.44 22.31 -5.59
C TYR A 112 -11.40 23.53 -6.51
N CYS A 113 -10.39 24.38 -6.35
CA CYS A 113 -10.17 25.52 -7.23
C CYS A 113 -9.58 25.08 -8.57
N LYS A 114 -10.20 25.47 -9.69
CA LYS A 114 -9.68 25.17 -11.04
C LYS A 114 -8.39 25.93 -11.38
N SER A 115 -8.14 27.07 -10.71
CA SER A 115 -6.95 27.90 -10.94
C SER A 115 -5.72 27.48 -10.11
N CYS A 116 -5.90 27.10 -8.85
CA CYS A 116 -4.77 26.81 -7.93
C CYS A 116 -4.83 25.44 -7.26
N SER A 117 -5.79 24.59 -7.64
CA SER A 117 -6.00 23.21 -7.13
C SER A 117 -6.28 23.09 -5.63
N GLN A 118 -6.43 24.22 -4.91
CA GLN A 118 -6.77 24.20 -3.50
C GLN A 118 -8.13 23.51 -3.28
N ARG A 119 -8.11 22.44 -2.48
CA ARG A 119 -9.32 21.71 -2.05
C ARG A 119 -10.06 22.47 -0.94
N ASN A 120 -11.36 22.26 -0.85
CA ASN A 120 -12.24 22.90 0.14
C ASN A 120 -13.35 21.95 0.63
N TYR A 121 -13.66 22.03 1.92
CA TYR A 121 -14.68 21.21 2.59
C TYR A 121 -16.12 21.59 2.22
N GLN A 122 -16.33 22.76 1.59
CA GLN A 122 -17.64 23.24 1.16
C GLN A 122 -17.85 23.04 -0.33
N ALA A 123 -19.07 22.63 -0.71
CA ALA A 123 -19.52 22.68 -2.09
C ALA A 123 -19.73 24.14 -2.54
N CYS A 124 -19.57 24.36 -3.84
CA CYS A 124 -19.96 25.56 -4.56
C CYS A 124 -21.48 25.58 -4.70
N THR A 125 -22.05 26.77 -4.56
CA THR A 125 -23.46 27.04 -4.85
C THR A 125 -23.55 28.02 -6.02
N GLU A 126 -24.75 28.18 -6.58
CA GLU A 126 -24.99 29.18 -7.61
C GLU A 126 -24.59 30.58 -7.12
N GLY A 127 -23.80 31.29 -7.93
CA GLY A 127 -23.24 32.61 -7.59
C GLY A 127 -22.13 32.62 -6.53
N ASN A 128 -21.71 31.49 -5.96
CA ASN A 128 -20.64 31.44 -4.96
C ASN A 128 -19.68 30.27 -5.18
N ASN A 129 -18.57 30.59 -5.86
CA ASN A 129 -17.46 29.67 -6.03
C ASN A 129 -16.08 30.31 -5.82
N ARG A 130 -16.01 31.46 -5.15
CA ARG A 130 -14.73 32.15 -4.93
C ARG A 130 -13.74 31.29 -4.15
N CYS A 131 -12.51 31.21 -4.62
CA CYS A 131 -11.42 30.52 -3.93
C CYS A 131 -10.85 31.40 -2.80
N GLY A 132 -10.84 30.89 -1.57
CA GLY A 132 -10.24 31.60 -0.44
C GLY A 132 -8.71 31.72 -0.49
N ARG A 133 -8.01 30.97 -1.36
CA ARG A 133 -6.54 31.00 -1.47
C ARG A 133 -6.05 31.98 -2.53
N CYS A 134 -6.53 31.86 -3.77
CA CYS A 134 -6.10 32.71 -4.88
C CYS A 134 -7.12 33.79 -5.26
N GLY A 135 -8.33 33.77 -4.69
CA GLY A 135 -9.38 34.74 -5.00
C GLY A 135 -10.13 34.48 -6.31
N ALA A 136 -9.75 33.48 -7.11
CA ALA A 136 -10.42 33.17 -8.38
C ALA A 136 -11.91 32.82 -8.19
N GLU A 137 -12.75 33.29 -9.10
CA GLU A 137 -14.22 33.11 -9.10
C GLU A 137 -14.76 32.95 -10.53
N GLY A 138 -16.06 32.68 -10.67
CA GLY A 138 -16.68 32.42 -11.98
C GLY A 138 -16.07 31.19 -12.64
N ASP A 139 -15.70 31.28 -13.91
CA ASP A 139 -15.14 30.15 -14.65
C ASP A 139 -13.78 29.66 -14.12
N ALA A 140 -13.04 30.50 -13.40
CA ALA A 140 -11.76 30.13 -12.78
C ALA A 140 -11.88 29.72 -11.30
N GLY A 141 -13.09 29.82 -10.74
CA GLY A 141 -13.36 29.56 -9.33
C GLY A 141 -13.33 28.07 -8.94
N ARG A 142 -13.89 27.79 -7.78
CA ARG A 142 -14.07 26.43 -7.27
C ARG A 142 -15.08 25.65 -8.12
N PHE A 143 -14.89 24.34 -8.15
CA PHE A 143 -15.76 23.37 -8.82
C PHE A 143 -15.99 22.17 -7.90
N ASN A 144 -17.21 21.63 -7.90
CA ASN A 144 -17.57 20.50 -7.03
C ASN A 144 -16.98 19.20 -7.56
N PHE A 145 -16.49 18.35 -6.67
CA PHE A 145 -16.09 17.00 -7.04
C PHE A 145 -17.33 16.21 -7.48
N GLN A 146 -17.25 15.51 -8.61
CA GLN A 146 -18.25 14.50 -9.00
C GLN A 146 -18.17 13.30 -8.06
N HIS A 147 -16.94 12.87 -7.75
CA HIS A 147 -16.64 11.86 -6.75
C HIS A 147 -15.71 12.49 -5.71
N PRO A 148 -16.22 12.83 -4.50
CA PRO A 148 -15.39 13.39 -3.44
C PRO A 148 -14.19 12.50 -3.14
N PRO A 149 -12.98 13.07 -2.96
CA PRO A 149 -11.79 12.29 -2.71
C PRO A 149 -11.91 11.54 -1.38
N ARG A 150 -11.37 10.33 -1.36
CA ARG A 150 -11.31 9.46 -0.19
C ARG A 150 -9.85 9.19 0.15
N THR A 151 -9.62 8.75 1.37
CA THR A 151 -8.32 8.26 1.83
C THR A 151 -8.51 6.88 2.43
N LEU A 152 -7.50 6.03 2.31
CA LEU A 152 -7.54 4.70 2.89
C LEU A 152 -7.04 4.78 4.33
N ARG A 153 -7.92 4.51 5.30
CA ARG A 153 -7.53 4.40 6.70
C ARG A 153 -7.13 2.97 7.00
N VAL A 154 -5.88 2.77 7.43
CA VAL A 154 -5.32 1.47 7.79
C VAL A 154 -5.41 1.25 9.30
N SER A 155 -5.81 0.05 9.72
CA SER A 155 -5.93 -0.35 11.13
C SER A 155 -4.75 -1.23 11.54
N GLY A 156 -4.03 -0.85 12.60
CA GLY A 156 -2.99 -1.66 13.24
C GLY A 156 -3.52 -2.73 14.19
N GLN A 157 -4.76 -3.17 14.01
CA GLN A 157 -5.38 -4.23 14.82
C GLN A 157 -4.99 -5.61 14.30
N ALA A 158 -5.00 -6.59 15.20
CA ALA A 158 -4.75 -7.98 14.84
C ALA A 158 -5.80 -8.50 13.84
N LEU A 159 -5.39 -9.41 12.97
CA LEU A 159 -6.25 -10.03 11.98
C LEU A 159 -6.26 -11.55 12.17
N ASP A 160 -7.30 -12.06 12.78
CA ASP A 160 -7.48 -13.49 13.11
C ASP A 160 -6.37 -14.06 13.99
N GLN A 161 -5.74 -13.21 14.80
CA GLN A 161 -4.78 -13.69 15.79
C GLN A 161 -5.54 -14.45 16.88
N ASP A 162 -5.03 -15.63 17.22
CA ASP A 162 -5.55 -16.48 18.31
C ASP A 162 -7.04 -16.88 18.14
N GLU A 163 -7.59 -16.78 16.93
CA GLU A 163 -8.97 -17.23 16.63
C GLU A 163 -9.07 -18.76 16.62
N ASP A 164 -10.18 -19.29 17.14
CA ASP A 164 -10.55 -20.69 16.93
C ASP A 164 -11.35 -20.84 15.63
N PHE A 165 -10.65 -21.17 14.55
CA PHE A 165 -11.25 -21.39 13.24
C PHE A 165 -12.24 -22.57 13.19
N ASN A 166 -12.25 -23.46 14.19
CA ASN A 166 -13.26 -24.52 14.25
C ASN A 166 -14.67 -23.96 14.50
N GLU A 167 -14.78 -22.82 15.19
CA GLU A 167 -16.05 -22.15 15.47
C GLU A 167 -16.58 -21.37 14.27
N TRP A 168 -15.77 -21.17 13.23
CA TRP A 168 -16.18 -20.42 12.04
C TRP A 168 -17.10 -21.26 11.14
N SER A 169 -18.06 -20.60 10.51
CA SER A 169 -18.86 -21.20 9.43
C SER A 169 -17.97 -21.51 8.22
N LEU A 170 -18.41 -22.47 7.38
CA LEU A 170 -17.70 -22.79 6.14
C LEU A 170 -17.56 -21.56 5.23
N ASP A 171 -18.62 -20.76 5.09
CA ASP A 171 -18.58 -19.54 4.28
C ASP A 171 -17.55 -18.52 4.81
N ARG A 172 -17.47 -18.35 6.14
CA ARG A 172 -16.50 -17.43 6.74
C ARG A 172 -15.06 -17.91 6.53
N LEU A 173 -14.82 -19.22 6.62
CA LEU A 173 -13.53 -19.81 6.30
C LEU A 173 -13.17 -19.62 4.83
N ALA A 174 -14.09 -19.95 3.92
CA ALA A 174 -13.89 -19.83 2.48
C ALA A 174 -13.58 -18.39 2.07
N ASN A 175 -14.35 -17.42 2.58
CA ASN A 175 -14.11 -15.99 2.32
C ASN A 175 -12.75 -15.53 2.86
N ARG A 176 -12.33 -16.04 4.03
CA ARG A 176 -11.02 -15.66 4.57
C ARG A 176 -9.87 -16.29 3.81
N VAL A 177 -10.01 -17.55 3.39
CA VAL A 177 -9.04 -18.22 2.51
C VAL A 177 -8.89 -17.42 1.22
N GLU A 178 -9.99 -16.99 0.61
CA GLU A 178 -9.96 -16.15 -0.59
C GLU A 178 -9.17 -14.85 -0.39
N VAL A 179 -9.38 -14.14 0.71
CA VAL A 179 -8.62 -12.92 1.03
C VAL A 179 -7.12 -13.21 1.21
N VAL A 180 -6.77 -14.28 1.92
CA VAL A 180 -5.35 -14.61 2.16
C VAL A 180 -4.67 -15.13 0.89
N GLU A 181 -5.38 -15.89 0.04
CA GLU A 181 -4.87 -16.28 -1.29
C GLU A 181 -4.68 -15.07 -2.20
N ALA A 182 -5.61 -14.11 -2.21
CA ALA A 182 -5.45 -12.85 -2.96
C ALA A 182 -4.26 -12.03 -2.45
N PHE A 183 -4.05 -12.00 -1.13
CA PHE A 183 -2.86 -11.39 -0.52
C PHE A 183 -1.56 -12.08 -0.96
N ASP A 184 -1.52 -13.42 -0.94
CA ASP A 184 -0.36 -14.19 -1.39
C ASP A 184 -0.03 -13.89 -2.87
N ASN A 185 -1.06 -13.82 -3.72
CA ASN A 185 -0.92 -13.46 -5.14
C ASN A 185 -0.36 -12.05 -5.32
N ALA A 186 -0.89 -11.08 -4.56
CA ALA A 186 -0.40 -9.71 -4.59
C ALA A 186 1.07 -9.62 -4.14
N CYS A 187 1.47 -10.39 -3.12
CA CYS A 187 2.87 -10.49 -2.70
C CYS A 187 3.77 -11.09 -3.80
N ASP A 188 3.31 -12.10 -4.53
CA ASP A 188 4.04 -12.68 -5.67
C ASP A 188 4.15 -11.71 -6.85
N ASN A 189 3.12 -10.89 -7.08
CA ASN A 189 3.15 -9.82 -8.07
C ASN A 189 4.16 -8.73 -7.66
N ILE A 190 4.12 -8.25 -6.41
CA ILE A 190 5.11 -7.29 -5.87
C ILE A 190 6.53 -7.83 -6.05
N ARG A 191 6.76 -9.09 -5.71
CA ARG A 191 8.06 -9.74 -5.90
C ARG A 191 8.46 -9.79 -7.38
N SER A 192 7.52 -10.12 -8.26
CA SER A 192 7.81 -10.20 -9.70
C SER A 192 8.16 -8.82 -10.26
N THR A 193 7.39 -7.78 -9.93
CA THR A 193 7.70 -6.39 -10.31
C THR A 193 9.06 -5.95 -9.78
N PHE A 194 9.40 -6.29 -8.53
CA PHE A 194 10.73 -6.01 -7.98
C PHE A 194 11.85 -6.72 -8.76
N ILE A 195 11.65 -7.98 -9.13
CA ILE A 195 12.64 -8.74 -9.93
C ILE A 195 12.79 -8.14 -11.33
N ASP A 196 11.70 -7.70 -11.95
CA ASP A 196 11.73 -7.07 -13.27
C ASP A 196 12.56 -5.77 -13.24
N MET A 197 12.50 -5.00 -12.16
CA MET A 197 13.34 -3.81 -11.97
C MET A 197 14.83 -4.14 -11.89
N LEU A 198 15.22 -5.36 -11.48
CA LEU A 198 16.64 -5.77 -11.46
C LEU A 198 17.22 -5.89 -12.88
N SER A 199 16.41 -5.83 -13.93
CA SER A 199 16.91 -5.69 -15.30
C SER A 199 17.47 -4.28 -15.60
N LEU A 200 17.09 -3.29 -14.79
CA LEU A 200 17.55 -1.91 -14.90
C LEU A 200 18.93 -1.72 -14.25
N ASN A 201 19.61 -0.64 -14.63
CA ASN A 201 20.87 -0.24 -14.03
C ASN A 201 20.66 0.99 -13.15
N VAL A 202 21.11 0.92 -11.91
CA VAL A 202 21.16 2.07 -11.02
C VAL A 202 22.37 2.92 -11.41
N VAL A 203 22.13 4.19 -11.77
CA VAL A 203 23.18 5.13 -12.16
C VAL A 203 23.21 6.30 -11.19
N GLU A 204 24.41 6.73 -10.83
CA GLU A 204 24.60 7.93 -10.02
C GLU A 204 24.60 9.16 -10.95
N GLU A 205 23.71 10.12 -10.68
CA GLU A 205 23.65 11.39 -11.41
C GLU A 205 23.95 12.57 -10.48
N THR A 206 24.89 13.42 -10.89
CA THR A 206 25.18 14.68 -10.18
C THR A 206 24.41 15.83 -10.80
N VAL A 207 23.50 16.43 -10.02
CA VAL A 207 22.69 17.59 -10.45
C VAL A 207 23.23 18.88 -9.83
N LEU A 208 23.67 19.83 -10.65
CA LEU A 208 24.08 21.17 -10.20
C LEU A 208 22.87 22.11 -10.16
N ILE A 209 22.47 22.57 -8.98
CA ILE A 209 21.33 23.48 -8.81
C ILE A 209 21.82 24.92 -8.64
N PRO A 210 21.45 25.86 -9.54
CA PRO A 210 21.75 27.28 -9.36
C PRO A 210 21.09 27.83 -8.09
N GLN A 211 21.90 28.37 -7.18
CA GLN A 211 21.43 28.88 -5.89
C GLN A 211 21.81 30.35 -5.69
N LYS A 212 20.81 31.21 -5.49
CA LYS A 212 21.02 32.60 -5.04
C LYS A 212 21.24 32.60 -3.52
N ARG A 213 22.22 33.38 -3.04
CA ARG A 213 22.55 33.51 -1.62
C ARG A 213 22.88 34.96 -1.29
N TYR A 214 22.50 35.41 -0.11
CA TYR A 214 22.96 36.68 0.42
C TYR A 214 24.37 36.51 0.98
N VAL A 215 25.28 37.41 0.65
CA VAL A 215 26.66 37.43 1.14
C VAL A 215 27.03 38.81 1.63
N LEU A 216 27.76 38.87 2.74
CA LEU A 216 28.42 40.10 3.19
C LEU A 216 29.61 40.37 2.27
N LYS A 217 29.68 41.58 1.73
CA LYS A 217 30.85 42.08 0.99
C LYS A 217 31.35 43.34 1.67
N SER A 218 32.67 43.51 1.74
CA SER A 218 33.27 44.80 2.06
C SER A 218 32.86 45.82 0.99
N ALA A 219 32.68 47.07 1.42
CA ALA A 219 32.47 48.20 0.51
C ALA A 219 33.69 48.42 -0.41
#